data_AF-A0A835LY89-F1
#
_entry.id   AF-A0A835LY89-F1
#
_cell.length_a   1.000
_cell.length_b   1.000
_cell.length_c   1.000
_cell.angle_alpha   90.00
_cell.angle_beta   90.00
_cell.angle_gamma   90.00
#
_symmetry.space_group_name_H-M   'P 1'
#
loop_
_entity.id
_entity.type
_entity.pdbx_description
1 polymer ?
#
loop_
_entity_poly.entity_id
_entity_poly.type
_entity_poly.pdbx_seq_one_letter_code
_entity_poly.pdbx_strand_id
1 'polypeptide(L)'
;MGPFLVEIQLSNSLSGEWVHNVPSSRGNGNMKPPGSLRKLIHFSGNDYPGLSSHPTVCRAAAEAALQHGMGPRGSALICGYTDYHRLLESCLADLKKKEVLLC
;
A
#
# COMPACT_ATOMS: atom_id res chain seq x y z
N MET A 1 -18.09 -6.97 -11.01
CA MET A 1 -16.76 -6.49 -10.58
C MET A 1 -16.93 -5.04 -10.14
N GLY A 2 -16.93 -4.79 -8.82
CA GLY A 2 -17.01 -3.43 -8.29
C GLY A 2 -15.68 -2.70 -8.48
N PRO A 3 -15.67 -1.36 -8.55
CA PRO A 3 -14.43 -0.60 -8.67
C PRO A 3 -13.55 -0.82 -7.43
N PHE A 4 -12.24 -1.04 -7.63
CA PHE A 4 -11.22 -1.17 -6.57
C PHE A 4 -10.95 0.18 -5.89
N LEU A 5 -11.99 0.78 -5.29
CA LEU A 5 -11.86 2.04 -4.58
C LEU A 5 -11.38 1.74 -3.16
N VAL A 6 -10.18 2.24 -2.84
CA VAL A 6 -9.68 2.21 -1.46
C VAL A 6 -10.45 3.28 -0.68
N GLU A 7 -11.33 2.83 0.22
CA GLU A 7 -12.05 3.70 1.15
C GLU A 7 -11.16 4.03 2.34
N ILE A 8 -10.91 5.31 2.58
CA ILE A 8 -10.14 5.78 3.73
C ILE A 8 -11.09 6.46 4.71
N GLN A 9 -10.91 6.17 6.00
CA GLN A 9 -11.58 6.88 7.07
C GLN A 9 -10.66 7.92 7.67
N LEU A 10 -11.03 9.20 7.54
CA LEU A 10 -10.32 10.30 8.14
C LEU A 10 -11.12 10.86 9.32
N SER A 11 -10.43 11.07 10.45
CA SER A 11 -10.98 11.80 11.58
C SER A 11 -11.04 13.29 11.25
N ASN A 12 -12.16 13.93 11.59
CA ASN A 12 -12.37 15.36 11.28
C ASN A 12 -11.33 16.28 11.95
N SER A 13 -10.69 15.87 13.05
CA SER A 13 -9.66 16.65 13.75
C SER A 13 -8.36 16.81 12.94
N LEU A 14 -7.97 15.80 12.15
CA LEU A 14 -6.77 15.86 11.30
C LEU A 14 -7.04 16.55 9.95
N SER A 15 -8.30 16.57 9.50
CA SER A 15 -8.68 17.17 8.22
C SER A 15 -8.65 18.70 8.23
N GLY A 16 -8.87 19.34 9.39
CA GLY A 16 -8.91 20.79 9.49
C GLY A 16 -7.55 21.43 9.18
N GLU A 17 -6.48 21.00 9.86
CA GLU A 17 -5.18 21.68 9.76
C GLU A 17 -4.52 21.57 8.37
N TRP A 18 -4.76 20.48 7.63
CA TRP A 18 -4.10 20.23 6.34
C TRP A 18 -4.95 20.58 5.10
N VAL A 19 -6.29 20.59 5.20
CA VAL A 19 -7.19 20.84 4.06
C VAL A 19 -7.60 22.32 3.95
N HIS A 20 -7.39 23.14 4.99
CA HIS A 20 -7.86 24.54 5.03
C HIS A 20 -7.08 25.56 4.17
N ASN A 21 -6.16 25.12 3.31
CA ASN A 21 -5.57 26.01 2.28
C ASN A 21 -6.26 25.91 0.90
N VAL A 22 -7.43 25.28 0.82
CA VAL A 22 -8.29 25.35 -0.38
C VAL A 22 -9.38 26.41 -0.12
N PRO A 23 -9.43 27.53 -0.87
CA PRO A 23 -10.49 28.51 -0.70
C PRO A 23 -11.81 27.90 -1.17
N SER A 24 -12.57 27.32 -0.25
CA SER A 24 -13.93 26.84 -0.53
C SER A 24 -14.90 28.02 -0.45
N SER A 25 -15.36 28.45 -1.61
CA SER A 25 -16.47 29.40 -1.71
C SER A 25 -17.76 28.74 -1.19
N ARG A 26 -18.19 29.21 -0.01
CA ARG A 26 -19.58 29.47 0.41
C ARG A 26 -20.61 28.33 0.26
N GLY A 27 -20.96 27.72 1.39
CA GLY A 27 -22.19 26.93 1.56
C GLY A 27 -22.62 26.85 3.03
N ASN A 28 -23.74 27.48 3.35
CA ASN A 28 -24.43 27.45 4.66
C ASN A 28 -24.93 26.01 4.96
N GLY A 29 -24.55 25.41 6.08
CA GLY A 29 -25.16 24.15 6.54
C GLY A 29 -24.37 23.30 7.55
N ASN A 30 -24.85 23.29 8.79
CA ASN A 30 -24.75 22.22 9.81
C ASN A 30 -23.35 21.67 10.16
N MET A 31 -22.77 22.17 11.26
CA MET A 31 -21.53 21.64 11.85
C MET A 31 -21.77 20.20 12.36
N LYS A 32 -21.21 19.20 11.66
CA LYS A 32 -21.14 17.82 12.16
C LYS A 32 -20.31 17.76 13.46
N PRO A 33 -20.70 16.91 14.44
CA PRO A 33 -20.03 16.83 15.72
C PRO A 33 -18.53 16.49 15.56
N PRO A 34 -17.65 17.07 16.38
CA PRO A 34 -16.23 16.72 16.40
C PRO A 34 -16.10 15.25 16.77
N GLY A 35 -15.60 14.43 15.82
CA GLY A 35 -15.45 12.98 15.99
C GLY A 35 -16.13 12.12 14.93
N SER A 36 -16.93 12.68 14.02
CA SER A 36 -17.48 11.87 12.92
C SER A 36 -16.38 11.49 11.91
N LEU A 37 -16.07 10.20 11.79
CA LEU A 37 -15.23 9.68 10.71
C LEU A 37 -15.92 9.92 9.37
N ARG A 38 -15.22 10.56 8.42
CA ARG A 38 -15.70 10.68 7.04
C ARG A 38 -15.07 9.61 6.19
N LYS A 39 -15.93 8.86 5.48
CA LYS A 39 -15.53 7.94 4.42
C LYS A 39 -15.16 8.77 3.19
N LEU A 40 -13.94 8.60 2.70
CA LEU A 40 -13.43 9.25 1.52
C LEU A 40 -12.92 8.20 0.53
N ILE A 41 -12.98 8.56 -0.74
CA ILE A 41 -12.44 7.74 -1.82
C ILE A 41 -11.03 8.23 -2.12
N HIS A 42 -10.06 7.32 -2.12
CA HIS A 42 -8.66 7.64 -2.40
C HIS A 42 -8.35 7.57 -3.89
N PHE A 43 -8.16 8.73 -4.53
CA PHE A 43 -7.82 8.82 -5.96
C PHE A 43 -6.33 9.04 -6.26
N SER A 44 -5.52 9.35 -5.24
CA SER A 44 -4.08 9.59 -5.34
C SER A 44 -3.22 8.37 -5.00
N GLY A 45 -3.82 7.18 -4.91
CA GLY A 45 -3.11 5.95 -4.59
C GLY A 45 -2.43 5.30 -5.80
N ASN A 46 -1.37 4.54 -5.55
CA ASN A 46 -0.64 3.76 -6.58
C ASN A 46 -0.99 2.26 -6.55
N ASP A 47 -1.96 1.84 -5.74
CA ASP A 47 -2.39 0.45 -5.64
C ASP A 47 -3.41 0.11 -6.73
N TYR A 48 -3.03 0.29 -7.99
CA TYR A 48 -3.88 0.03 -9.16
C TYR A 48 -4.48 -1.38 -9.18
N PRO A 49 -3.72 -2.46 -8.87
CA PRO A 49 -4.29 -3.81 -8.86
C PRO A 49 -4.96 -4.19 -7.52
N GLY A 50 -4.95 -3.33 -6.51
CA GLY A 50 -5.53 -3.62 -5.20
C GLY A 50 -4.77 -4.69 -4.40
N LEU A 51 -3.49 -4.92 -4.70
CA LEU A 51 -2.72 -6.02 -4.11
C LEU A 51 -2.29 -5.72 -2.67
N SER A 52 -2.25 -4.46 -2.26
CA SER A 52 -1.85 -4.08 -0.89
C SER A 52 -2.73 -4.70 0.19
N SER A 53 -4.02 -4.91 -0.12
CA SER A 53 -5.02 -5.46 0.78
C SER A 53 -5.50 -6.86 0.36
N HIS A 54 -4.88 -7.45 -0.65
CA HIS A 54 -5.30 -8.75 -1.18
C HIS A 54 -4.98 -9.86 -0.16
N PRO A 55 -5.96 -10.66 0.32
CA PRO A 55 -5.76 -11.59 1.44
C PRO A 55 -4.60 -12.58 1.23
N THR A 56 -4.43 -13.08 0.00
CA THR A 56 -3.32 -13.98 -0.34
C THR A 56 -1.95 -13.32 -0.18
N VAL A 57 -1.82 -12.03 -0.53
CA VAL A 57 -0.56 -11.29 -0.42
C VAL A 57 -0.25 -11.02 1.05
N CYS A 58 -1.25 -10.55 1.81
CA CYS A 58 -1.09 -10.29 3.24
C CYS A 58 -0.70 -11.57 4.00
N ARG A 59 -1.33 -12.70 3.67
CA ARG A 59 -1.00 -14.00 4.29
C ARG A 59 0.41 -14.46 3.95
N ALA A 60 0.79 -14.42 2.68
CA ALA A 60 2.14 -14.80 2.26
C ALA A 60 3.22 -13.94 2.94
N ALA A 61 2.98 -12.63 3.07
CA ALA A 61 3.89 -11.73 3.78
C ALA A 61 4.01 -12.07 5.28
N ALA A 62 2.89 -12.36 5.95
CA ALA A 62 2.90 -12.75 7.36
C ALA A 62 3.62 -14.09 7.58
N GLU A 63 3.34 -15.09 6.74
CA GLU A 63 4.01 -16.40 6.80
C GLU A 63 5.51 -16.28 6.55
N ALA A 64 5.92 -15.49 5.55
CA ALA A 64 7.34 -15.25 5.27
C ALA A 64 8.06 -14.58 6.46
N ALA A 65 7.43 -13.59 7.09
CA ALA A 65 7.99 -12.91 8.26
C ALA A 65 8.15 -13.84 9.46
N LEU A 66 7.20 -14.76 9.67
CA LEU A 66 7.27 -15.75 10.75
C LEU A 66 8.35 -16.81 10.50
N GLN A 67 8.51 -17.26 9.26
CA GLN A 67 9.46 -18.31 8.90
C GLN A 67 10.90 -17.81 8.77
N HIS A 68 11.08 -16.62 8.21
CA HIS A 68 12.40 -16.11 7.79
C HIS A 68 12.83 -14.83 8.52
N GLY A 69 11.98 -14.29 9.39
CA GLY A 69 12.19 -13.02 10.07
C GLY A 69 11.91 -11.81 9.18
N MET A 70 12.19 -10.62 9.71
CA MET A 70 11.93 -9.35 9.02
C MET A 70 13.06 -9.00 8.03
N GLY A 71 13.15 -9.76 6.94
CA GLY A 71 14.02 -9.48 5.79
C GLY A 71 15.52 -9.76 6.00
N PRO A 72 16.33 -9.64 4.91
CA PRO A 72 17.77 -9.85 4.97
C PRO A 72 18.47 -8.79 5.81
N ARG A 73 19.39 -9.23 6.69
CA ARG A 73 20.15 -8.34 7.61
C ARG A 73 21.41 -7.72 6.97
N GLY A 74 21.53 -7.77 5.65
CA GLY A 74 22.72 -7.31 4.91
C GLY A 74 22.41 -7.09 3.43
N SER A 75 23.40 -6.62 2.68
CA SER A 75 23.27 -6.42 1.24
C SER A 75 23.27 -7.75 0.48
N ALA A 76 22.62 -7.77 -0.69
CA ALA A 76 22.57 -8.95 -1.55
C ALA A 76 23.96 -9.54 -1.84
N LEU A 77 24.94 -8.68 -2.13
CA LEU A 77 26.32 -9.08 -2.47
C LEU A 77 27.13 -9.68 -1.31
N ILE A 78 26.68 -9.53 -0.06
CA ILE A 78 27.43 -10.01 1.11
C ILE A 78 26.69 -11.18 1.77
N CYS A 79 25.49 -10.95 2.29
CA CYS A 79 24.73 -11.97 3.04
C CYS A 79 23.21 -11.79 3.01
N GLY A 80 22.71 -10.86 2.19
CA GLY A 80 21.29 -10.52 2.12
C GLY A 80 20.54 -11.16 0.96
N TYR A 81 21.23 -11.89 0.07
CA TYR A 81 20.57 -12.57 -1.03
C TYR A 81 20.03 -13.92 -0.54
N THR A 82 18.76 -14.18 -0.84
CA THR A 82 18.02 -15.35 -0.32
C THR A 82 17.41 -16.11 -1.49
N ASP A 83 17.01 -17.35 -1.27
CA ASP A 83 16.33 -18.14 -2.32
C ASP A 83 15.04 -17.47 -2.80
N TYR A 84 14.35 -16.72 -1.93
CA TYR A 84 13.16 -15.94 -2.32
C TYR A 84 13.48 -14.78 -3.26
N HIS A 85 14.66 -14.14 -3.12
CA HIS A 85 15.09 -13.12 -4.08
C HIS A 85 15.33 -13.76 -5.46
N ARG A 86 16.02 -14.90 -5.51
CA ARG A 86 16.25 -15.65 -6.76
C ARG A 86 14.95 -16.07 -7.43
N LEU A 87 14.02 -16.64 -6.66
CA LEU A 87 12.71 -17.06 -7.17
C LEU A 87 11.92 -15.88 -7.71
N LEU A 88 11.92 -14.74 -7.00
CA LEU A 88 11.26 -13.53 -7.46
C LEU A 88 11.87 -13.01 -8.78
N GLU A 89 13.19 -12.96 -8.88
CA GLU A 89 13.89 -12.56 -10.10
C GLU A 89 13.54 -13.47 -11.28
N SER A 90 13.51 -14.80 -11.09
CA SER A 90 13.07 -15.75 -12.12
C SER A 90 11.62 -15.55 -12.53
N CYS A 91 10.69 -15.44 -11.58
CA CYS A 91 9.28 -15.22 -11.89
C CYS A 91 9.05 -13.88 -12.63
N LEU A 92 9.79 -12.83 -12.28
CA LEU A 92 9.71 -11.54 -12.96
C LEU A 92 10.30 -11.59 -14.37
N ALA A 93 11.44 -12.29 -14.54
CA ALA A 93 12.06 -12.52 -15.83
C ALA A 93 11.10 -13.25 -16.79
N ASP A 94 10.47 -14.32 -16.31
CA ASP A 94 9.45 -15.08 -17.06
C ASP A 94 8.23 -14.21 -17.41
N LEU A 95 7.71 -13.48 -16.42
CA LEU A 95 6.56 -12.59 -16.61
C LEU A 95 6.85 -11.49 -17.64
N LYS A 96 8.07 -10.94 -17.65
CA LYS A 96 8.48 -9.87 -18.56
C LYS A 96 9.09 -10.39 -19.86
N LYS A 97 9.28 -11.69 -20.01
CA LYS A 97 10.01 -12.33 -21.11
C LYS A 97 11.40 -11.71 -21.29
N LYS A 98 12.12 -11.60 -20.18
CA LYS A 98 13.48 -11.07 -20.10
C LYS A 98 14.39 -12.12 -19.47
N GLU A 99 15.69 -11.94 -19.62
CA GLU A 99 16.68 -12.74 -18.90
C GLU A 99 16.66 -12.41 -17.41
N VAL A 100 17.03 -13.39 -16.59
CA VAL A 100 17.18 -13.20 -15.14
C VAL A 100 18.36 -12.26 -14.87
N LEU A 101 18.12 -11.19 -14.12
CA LEU A 101 19.17 -10.37 -13.53
C LEU A 101 19.76 -11.16 -12.35
N LEU A 102 20.85 -11.86 -12.60
CA LEU A 102 21.67 -12.42 -11.53
C LEU A 102 22.44 -11.26 -10.90
N CYS A 103 22.12 -10.93 -9.65
CA CYS A 103 22.92 -10.01 -8.83
C CYS A 103 24.36 -10.52 -8.67
#